data_AF-A0A523D0C6-F1
#
_entry.id   AF-A0A523D0C6-F1
#
_cell.length_a   1.000
_cell.length_b   1.000
_cell.length_c   1.000
_cell.angle_alpha   90.00
_cell.angle_beta   90.00
_cell.angle_gamma   90.00
#
_symmetry.space_group_name_H-M   'P 1'
#
loop_
_entity.id
_entity.type
_entity.pdbx_description
1 polymer ?
#
loop_
_entity_poly.entity_id
_entity_poly.type
_entity_poly.pdbx_seq_one_letter_code
_entity_poly.pdbx_strand_id
1 'polypeptide(L)'
;MAIACCWTAVPPVTRTSVPSARKGRRAVLENIRIGLALGGGAARGLAHIGVLQELDRAGIPIHILAGTSIGALVGAAYATCKNTRELEEKFSAFVRSREFRRAEFDFLKQSKVEKPGILYNVSNLVKRGIFYSVQMTRSSFVSMENFRHNIYRLVPEMRIERTKIHLVPVATDLDSGEEVLLTTGPLRQVV
;
A
#
# COMPACT_ATOMS: atom_id res chain seq x y z
N MET A 1 -39.88 50.14 3.24
CA MET A 1 -40.55 48.97 3.84
C MET A 1 -40.72 47.94 2.73
N ALA A 2 -40.12 46.75 2.90
CA ALA A 2 -40.19 45.53 2.08
C ALA A 2 -39.87 45.62 0.56
N ILE A 3 -38.66 45.19 0.20
CA ILE A 3 -38.26 44.79 -1.16
C ILE A 3 -38.70 43.32 -1.33
N ALA A 4 -39.56 43.06 -2.33
CA ALA A 4 -40.00 41.71 -2.68
C ALA A 4 -38.91 40.99 -3.49
N CYS A 5 -38.47 39.83 -2.99
CA CYS A 5 -37.45 39.00 -3.61
C CYS A 5 -38.06 38.23 -4.80
N CYS A 6 -37.56 38.48 -6.01
CA CYS A 6 -37.98 37.75 -7.21
C CYS A 6 -37.15 36.44 -7.31
N TRP A 7 -37.74 35.32 -6.93
CA TRP A 7 -37.20 33.98 -7.18
C TRP A 7 -37.47 33.61 -8.64
N THR A 8 -36.44 33.62 -9.49
CA THR A 8 -36.51 32.98 -10.80
C THR A 8 -36.39 31.46 -10.63
N ALA A 9 -37.46 30.73 -10.96
CA ALA A 9 -37.49 29.28 -10.95
C ALA A 9 -36.45 28.69 -11.92
N VAL A 10 -35.52 27.89 -11.41
CA VAL A 10 -34.63 27.06 -12.22
C VAL A 10 -35.47 25.91 -12.82
N PRO A 11 -35.47 25.67 -14.14
CA PRO A 11 -36.23 24.58 -14.73
C PRO A 11 -35.73 23.23 -14.21
N PRO A 12 -36.61 22.24 -13.99
CA PRO A 12 -36.20 20.93 -13.52
C PRO A 12 -35.27 20.27 -14.55
N VAL A 13 -34.09 19.84 -14.10
CA VAL A 13 -33.16 19.03 -14.89
C VAL A 13 -33.87 17.73 -15.24
N THR A 14 -34.27 17.59 -16.50
CA THR A 14 -34.79 16.33 -17.04
C THR A 14 -33.66 15.30 -16.98
N ARG A 15 -33.79 14.31 -16.09
CA ARG A 15 -32.92 13.12 -16.12
C ARG A 15 -33.24 12.34 -17.39
N THR A 16 -32.53 12.64 -18.46
CA THR A 16 -32.45 11.74 -19.61
C THR A 16 -31.83 10.43 -19.13
N SER A 17 -32.61 9.35 -19.15
CA SER A 17 -32.11 8.01 -18.88
C SER A 17 -31.05 7.67 -19.92
N VAL A 18 -29.78 7.64 -19.50
CA VAL A 18 -28.69 7.16 -20.34
C VAL A 18 -29.01 5.71 -20.73
N PRO A 19 -29.03 5.36 -22.03
CA PRO A 19 -29.24 3.98 -22.48
C PRO A 19 -28.23 3.06 -21.77
N SER A 20 -28.68 1.87 -21.37
CA SER A 20 -27.89 0.89 -20.61
C SER A 20 -26.67 0.37 -21.40
N ALA A 21 -25.60 1.16 -21.44
CA ALA A 21 -24.29 0.79 -21.98
C ALA A 21 -23.53 -0.22 -21.09
N ARG A 22 -24.14 -0.65 -19.97
CA ARG A 22 -23.49 -1.53 -18.99
C ARG A 22 -23.22 -2.92 -19.54
N LYS A 23 -24.09 -3.45 -20.41
CA LYS A 23 -23.97 -4.83 -20.91
C LYS A 23 -22.81 -5.00 -21.90
N GLY A 24 -22.62 -4.03 -22.81
CA GLY A 24 -21.50 -4.03 -23.77
C GLY A 24 -20.14 -3.72 -23.14
N ARG A 25 -20.06 -2.77 -22.19
CA ARG A 25 -18.81 -2.46 -21.47
C ARG A 25 -18.30 -3.63 -20.64
N ARG A 26 -19.21 -4.43 -20.07
CA ARG A 26 -18.86 -5.58 -19.24
C ARG A 26 -18.22 -6.71 -20.06
N ALA A 27 -18.74 -6.99 -21.26
CA ALA A 27 -18.17 -7.97 -22.18
C ALA A 27 -16.76 -7.57 -22.69
N VAL A 28 -16.50 -6.26 -22.87
CA VAL A 28 -15.17 -5.76 -23.24
C VAL A 28 -14.18 -5.89 -22.07
N LEU A 29 -14.62 -5.59 -20.84
CA LEU A 29 -13.78 -5.74 -19.64
C LEU A 29 -13.45 -7.21 -19.33
N GLU A 30 -14.29 -8.17 -19.72
CA GLU A 30 -14.02 -9.61 -19.53
C GLU A 30 -12.79 -10.10 -20.31
N ASN A 31 -12.37 -9.40 -21.37
CA ASN A 31 -11.15 -9.71 -22.13
C ASN A 31 -9.96 -8.79 -21.83
N ILE A 32 -10.11 -7.80 -20.95
CA ILE A 32 -9.02 -6.89 -20.57
C ILE A 32 -8.30 -7.44 -19.35
N ARG A 33 -7.02 -7.78 -19.51
CA ARG A 33 -6.15 -8.10 -18.38
C ARG A 33 -5.66 -6.81 -17.72
N ILE A 34 -5.82 -6.74 -16.41
CA ILE A 34 -5.46 -5.58 -15.59
C ILE A 34 -4.33 -5.98 -14.65
N GLY A 35 -3.21 -5.26 -14.75
CA GLY A 35 -2.10 -5.33 -13.81
C GLY A 35 -2.14 -4.18 -12.81
N LEU A 36 -1.75 -4.45 -11.57
CA LEU A 36 -1.67 -3.46 -10.51
C LEU A 36 -0.25 -3.42 -9.91
N ALA A 37 0.39 -2.26 -9.94
CA ALA A 37 1.71 -2.02 -9.37
C ALA A 37 1.59 -1.36 -7.99
N LEU A 38 2.17 -2.00 -6.97
CA LEU A 38 2.17 -1.55 -5.57
C LEU A 38 3.56 -1.09 -5.17
N GLY A 39 3.77 0.23 -5.11
CA GLY A 39 5.06 0.81 -4.75
C GLY A 39 5.48 0.55 -3.30
N GLY A 40 6.77 0.78 -3.02
CA GLY A 40 7.31 0.86 -1.67
C GLY A 40 6.83 2.12 -0.92
N GLY A 41 7.12 2.20 0.39
CA GLY A 41 6.73 3.38 1.19
C GLY A 41 6.63 3.18 2.70
N ALA A 42 7.28 2.16 3.25
CA ALA A 42 7.21 1.81 4.67
C ALA A 42 5.75 1.78 5.19
N ALA A 43 5.48 2.39 6.34
CA ALA A 43 4.13 2.40 6.94
C ALA A 43 3.04 3.01 6.04
N ARG A 44 3.38 3.97 5.15
CA ARG A 44 2.40 4.57 4.23
C ARG A 44 1.86 3.59 3.20
N GLY A 45 2.61 2.52 2.93
CA GLY A 45 2.20 1.47 2.00
C GLY A 45 0.96 0.68 2.44
N LEU A 46 0.53 0.80 3.70
CA LEU A 46 -0.74 0.24 4.16
C LEU A 46 -1.95 0.83 3.40
N ALA A 47 -1.80 2.01 2.78
CA ALA A 47 -2.83 2.59 1.91
C ALA A 47 -3.19 1.69 0.72
N HIS A 48 -2.29 0.79 0.29
CA HIS A 48 -2.57 -0.20 -0.75
C HIS A 48 -3.76 -1.10 -0.41
N ILE A 49 -4.01 -1.37 0.88
CA ILE A 49 -5.18 -2.15 1.32
C ILE A 49 -6.48 -1.43 0.93
N GLY A 50 -6.55 -0.12 1.17
CA GLY A 50 -7.71 0.70 0.79
C GLY A 50 -7.91 0.75 -0.72
N VAL A 51 -6.83 0.84 -1.50
CA VAL A 51 -6.91 0.76 -2.98
C VAL A 51 -7.49 -0.58 -3.42
N LEU A 52 -7.00 -1.70 -2.87
CA LEU A 52 -7.50 -3.03 -3.18
C LEU A 52 -8.98 -3.18 -2.83
N GLN A 53 -9.42 -2.63 -1.68
CA GLN A 53 -10.83 -2.61 -1.27
C GLN A 53 -11.72 -1.87 -2.26
N GLU A 54 -11.30 -0.69 -2.73
CA GLU A 54 -12.08 0.08 -3.71
C GLU A 54 -12.13 -0.60 -5.08
N LEU A 55 -11.03 -1.20 -5.53
CA LEU A 55 -11.01 -1.98 -6.78
C LEU A 55 -11.95 -3.19 -6.70
N ASP A 56 -11.97 -3.90 -5.57
CA ASP A 56 -12.87 -5.03 -5.31
C ASP A 56 -14.33 -4.57 -5.26
N ARG A 57 -14.64 -3.47 -4.56
CA ARG A 57 -15.99 -2.84 -4.52
C ARG A 57 -16.46 -2.37 -5.90
N ALA A 58 -15.56 -1.85 -6.73
CA ALA A 58 -15.86 -1.41 -8.08
C ALA A 58 -16.00 -2.58 -9.07
N GLY A 59 -15.69 -3.82 -8.65
CA GLY A 59 -15.72 -4.99 -9.52
C GLY A 59 -14.63 -5.00 -10.59
N ILE A 60 -13.47 -4.38 -10.31
CA ILE A 60 -12.34 -4.30 -11.23
C ILE A 60 -11.41 -5.51 -10.98
N PRO A 61 -11.35 -6.50 -11.90
CA PRO A 61 -10.56 -7.71 -11.68
C PRO A 61 -9.06 -7.46 -11.84
N ILE A 62 -8.28 -7.75 -10.81
CA ILE A 62 -6.81 -7.74 -10.86
C ILE A 62 -6.30 -9.11 -11.31
N HIS A 63 -5.48 -9.13 -12.35
CA HIS A 63 -4.96 -10.36 -12.96
C HIS A 63 -3.49 -10.61 -12.63
N ILE A 64 -2.73 -9.53 -12.41
CA ILE A 64 -1.32 -9.58 -12.02
C ILE A 64 -1.00 -8.44 -11.05
N LEU A 65 -0.12 -8.71 -10.11
CA LEU A 65 0.41 -7.76 -9.16
C LEU A 65 1.92 -7.63 -9.38
N ALA A 66 2.42 -6.40 -9.36
CA ALA A 66 3.83 -6.11 -9.17
C ALA A 66 4.00 -5.35 -7.86
N GLY A 67 5.09 -5.59 -7.11
CA GLY A 67 5.25 -4.94 -5.82
C GLY A 67 6.69 -4.79 -5.36
N THR A 68 6.96 -3.74 -4.58
CA THR A 68 8.28 -3.49 -3.99
C THR A 68 8.14 -3.24 -2.49
N SER A 69 8.98 -3.85 -1.66
CA SER A 69 8.97 -3.66 -0.20
C SER A 69 7.58 -3.93 0.39
N ILE A 70 6.99 -2.97 1.11
CA ILE A 70 5.63 -3.09 1.66
C ILE A 70 4.56 -3.39 0.60
N GLY A 71 4.74 -2.91 -0.63
CA GLY A 71 3.82 -3.20 -1.74
C GLY A 71 3.88 -4.67 -2.16
N ALA A 72 5.07 -5.29 -2.14
CA ALA A 72 5.22 -6.74 -2.36
C ALA A 72 4.56 -7.54 -1.23
N LEU A 73 4.72 -7.10 0.02
CA LEU A 73 4.14 -7.76 1.19
C LEU A 73 2.60 -7.71 1.19
N VAL A 74 2.01 -6.53 0.96
CA VAL A 74 0.55 -6.38 0.82
C VAL A 74 0.04 -7.14 -0.40
N GLY A 75 0.77 -7.05 -1.52
CA GLY A 75 0.48 -7.78 -2.75
C GLY A 75 0.49 -9.29 -2.55
N ALA A 76 1.47 -9.85 -1.84
CA ALA A 76 1.53 -11.28 -1.52
C ALA A 76 0.38 -11.73 -0.65
N ALA A 77 0.11 -11.02 0.45
CA ALA A 77 -1.00 -11.36 1.32
C ALA A 77 -2.32 -11.35 0.53
N TYR A 78 -2.57 -10.33 -0.30
CA TYR A 78 -3.76 -10.26 -1.15
C TYR A 78 -3.78 -11.35 -2.23
N ALA A 79 -2.65 -11.61 -2.89
CA ALA A 79 -2.53 -12.64 -3.93
C ALA A 79 -2.81 -14.04 -3.40
N THR A 80 -2.57 -14.30 -2.11
CA THR A 80 -2.88 -15.61 -1.49
C THR A 80 -4.36 -15.80 -1.21
N CYS A 81 -5.04 -14.82 -0.61
CA CYS A 81 -6.44 -14.98 -0.18
C CYS A 81 -7.45 -14.48 -1.22
N LYS A 82 -7.10 -13.44 -2.01
CA LYS A 82 -8.00 -12.65 -2.85
C LYS A 82 -9.22 -12.14 -2.07
N ASN A 83 -9.01 -11.77 -0.81
CA ASN A 83 -10.06 -11.30 0.09
C ASN A 83 -9.57 -10.04 0.82
N THR A 84 -10.17 -8.91 0.48
CA THR A 84 -9.76 -7.59 1.00
C THR A 84 -10.10 -7.41 2.49
N ARG A 85 -11.11 -8.11 3.00
CA ARG A 85 -11.47 -8.12 4.43
C ARG A 85 -10.49 -8.92 5.26
N GLU A 86 -10.16 -10.14 4.82
CA GLU A 86 -9.15 -10.97 5.50
C GLU A 86 -7.78 -10.28 5.51
N LEU A 87 -7.44 -9.61 4.40
CA LEU A 87 -6.25 -8.78 4.29
C LEU A 87 -6.24 -7.66 5.34
N GLU A 88 -7.32 -6.89 5.42
CA GLU A 88 -7.46 -5.81 6.40
C GLU A 88 -7.31 -6.35 7.83
N GLU A 89 -8.01 -7.42 8.18
CA GLU A 89 -7.96 -8.02 9.52
C GLU A 89 -6.53 -8.43 9.91
N LYS A 90 -5.80 -9.10 9.01
CA LYS A 90 -4.38 -9.49 9.23
C LYS A 90 -3.47 -8.28 9.46
N PHE A 91 -3.56 -7.27 8.61
CA PHE A 91 -2.71 -6.08 8.72
C PHE A 91 -3.10 -5.20 9.92
N SER A 92 -4.38 -5.15 10.27
CA SER A 92 -4.88 -4.44 11.44
C SER A 92 -4.38 -5.09 12.73
N ALA A 93 -4.30 -6.43 12.79
CA ALA A 93 -3.68 -7.15 13.90
C ALA A 93 -2.16 -6.91 13.95
N PHE A 94 -1.50 -6.90 12.79
CA PHE A 94 -0.07 -6.61 12.66
C PHE A 94 0.29 -5.20 13.15
N VAL A 95 -0.43 -4.17 12.73
CA VAL A 95 -0.16 -2.77 13.12
C VAL A 95 -0.33 -2.56 14.63
N ARG A 96 -1.30 -3.24 15.26
CA ARG A 96 -1.51 -3.15 16.72
C ARG A 96 -0.48 -3.94 17.55
N SER A 97 0.38 -4.73 16.91
CA SER A 97 1.41 -5.51 17.57
C SER A 97 2.42 -4.62 18.31
N ARG A 98 3.12 -5.18 19.32
CA ARG A 98 4.16 -4.42 20.06
C ARG A 98 5.39 -4.20 19.19
N GLU A 99 5.64 -5.15 18.29
CA GLU A 99 6.75 -5.22 17.35
C GLU A 99 6.65 -4.10 16.32
N PHE A 100 5.47 -3.93 15.69
CA PHE A 100 5.24 -2.84 14.73
C PHE A 100 5.36 -1.46 15.40
N ARG A 101 4.74 -1.26 16.56
CA ARG A 101 4.85 0.01 17.30
C ARG A 101 6.30 0.35 17.64
N ARG A 102 7.11 -0.61 18.08
CA ARG A 102 8.54 -0.37 18.37
C ARG A 102 9.33 0.02 17.12
N ALA A 103 9.10 -0.66 15.98
CA ALA A 103 9.75 -0.31 14.72
C ALA A 103 9.31 1.06 14.17
N GLU A 104 8.04 1.42 14.35
CA GLU A 104 7.47 2.70 13.92
C GLU A 104 7.94 3.87 14.80
N PHE A 105 8.07 3.67 16.12
CA PHE A 105 8.51 4.69 17.07
C PHE A 105 9.93 5.21 16.81
N ASP A 106 10.80 4.44 16.14
CA ASP A 106 12.15 4.86 15.75
C ASP A 106 12.17 5.60 14.40
N PHE A 107 11.26 5.29 13.47
CA PHE A 107 11.20 5.90 12.12
C PHE A 107 10.33 7.18 12.06
N LEU A 108 9.27 7.26 12.87
CA LEU A 108 8.23 8.29 12.78
C LEU A 108 8.12 9.25 13.96
N LYS A 109 9.11 9.29 14.88
CA LYS A 109 9.27 10.43 15.80
C LYS A 109 9.68 11.73 15.09
N GLN A 110 9.13 12.00 13.90
CA GLN A 110 8.93 13.37 13.43
C GLN A 110 7.79 13.97 14.23
N SER A 111 8.19 14.82 15.17
CA SER A 111 7.30 15.59 16.02
C SER A 111 6.37 16.42 15.13
N LYS A 112 5.07 16.11 15.11
CA LYS A 112 4.04 17.08 14.72
C LYS A 112 3.98 18.18 15.80
N VAL A 113 4.98 19.05 15.79
CA VAL A 113 4.98 20.31 16.54
C VAL A 113 5.56 21.35 15.60
N GLU A 114 4.70 21.92 14.75
CA GLU A 114 5.02 23.14 14.01
C GLU A 114 5.14 24.28 15.03
N LYS A 115 6.34 24.50 15.54
CA LYS A 115 6.71 25.77 16.17
C LYS A 115 7.63 26.50 15.19
N PRO A 116 7.19 27.58 14.54
CA PRO A 116 8.07 28.35 13.68
C PRO A 116 9.18 28.99 14.53
N GLY A 117 10.44 28.72 14.20
CA GLY A 117 11.59 29.30 14.90
C GLY A 117 12.94 28.75 14.41
N ILE A 118 13.94 29.64 14.29
CA ILE A 118 15.30 29.34 13.83
C ILE A 118 15.96 28.24 14.69
N LEU A 119 15.71 28.27 16.01
CA LEU A 119 16.20 27.25 16.95
C LEU A 119 15.69 25.84 16.62
N TYR A 120 14.43 25.72 16.18
CA TYR A 120 13.82 24.44 15.83
C TYR A 120 14.42 23.89 14.52
N ASN A 121 14.68 24.75 13.53
CA ASN A 121 15.34 24.37 12.28
C ASN A 121 16.75 23.82 12.52
N VAL A 122 17.55 24.47 13.39
CA VAL A 122 18.87 23.96 13.80
C VAL A 122 18.74 22.63 14.53
N SER A 123 17.77 22.49 15.44
CA SER A 123 17.53 21.23 16.14
C SER A 123 17.13 20.08 15.21
N ASN A 124 16.36 20.38 14.15
CA ASN A 124 15.97 19.40 13.13
C ASN A 124 17.16 18.99 12.26
N LEU A 125 18.07 19.91 11.95
CA LEU A 125 19.30 19.61 11.23
C LEU A 125 20.19 18.66 12.04
N VAL A 126 20.37 18.92 13.33
CA VAL A 126 21.14 18.05 14.25
C VAL A 126 20.49 16.66 14.37
N LYS A 127 19.16 16.59 14.56
CA LYS A 127 18.43 15.31 14.63
C LYS A 127 18.53 14.51 13.34
N ARG A 128 18.43 15.17 12.18
CA ARG A 128 18.65 14.52 10.87
C ARG A 128 20.08 14.01 10.75
N GLY A 129 21.07 14.80 11.16
CA GLY A 129 22.48 14.39 11.17
C GLY A 129 22.69 13.13 12.00
N ILE A 130 22.19 13.10 13.25
CA ILE A 130 22.27 11.91 14.12
C ILE A 130 21.54 10.71 13.48
N PHE A 131 20.37 10.92 12.90
CA PHE A 131 19.63 9.86 12.20
C PHE A 131 20.45 9.24 11.07
N TYR A 132 20.97 10.04 10.15
CA TYR A 132 21.81 9.55 9.05
C TYR A 132 23.08 8.87 9.56
N SER A 133 23.73 9.41 10.60
CA SER A 133 24.90 8.77 11.22
C SER A 133 24.56 7.40 11.84
N VAL A 134 23.40 7.27 12.47
CA VAL A 134 22.92 5.97 12.98
C VAL A 134 22.56 5.02 11.84
N GLN A 135 21.99 5.52 10.73
CA GLN A 135 21.73 4.71 9.53
C GLN A 135 23.03 4.15 8.92
N MET A 136 24.13 4.89 8.99
CA MET A 136 25.43 4.41 8.49
C MET A 136 26.14 3.43 9.44
N THR A 137 25.73 3.36 10.71
CA THR A 137 26.33 2.45 11.71
C THR A 137 25.50 1.19 11.95
N ARG A 138 24.25 1.12 11.48
CA ARG A 138 23.39 -0.07 11.56
C ARG A 138 23.13 -0.67 10.18
N SER A 139 23.45 -1.95 10.02
CA SER A 139 23.23 -2.70 8.78
C SER A 139 21.75 -3.00 8.47
N SER A 140 20.84 -2.86 9.46
CA SER A 140 19.38 -3.00 9.26
C SER A 140 18.57 -2.23 10.32
N PHE A 141 17.40 -1.71 9.93
CA PHE A 141 16.43 -1.09 10.84
C PHE A 141 15.69 -2.09 11.72
N VAL A 142 15.59 -3.35 11.27
CA VAL A 142 14.82 -4.41 11.93
C VAL A 142 15.68 -5.67 11.95
N SER A 143 15.76 -6.35 13.09
CA SER A 143 16.49 -7.63 13.16
C SER A 143 15.85 -8.65 12.23
N MET A 144 16.66 -9.52 11.63
CA MET A 144 16.17 -10.52 10.69
C MET A 144 15.12 -11.45 11.32
N GLU A 145 15.26 -11.75 12.61
CA GLU A 145 14.28 -12.53 13.36
C GLU A 145 12.91 -11.84 13.44
N ASN A 146 12.89 -10.55 13.80
CA ASN A 146 11.67 -9.75 13.84
C ASN A 146 11.05 -9.61 12.44
N PHE A 147 11.87 -9.41 11.41
CA PHE A 147 11.41 -9.31 10.02
C PHE A 147 10.71 -10.61 9.58
N ARG A 148 11.35 -11.76 9.80
CA ARG A 148 10.76 -13.08 9.47
C ARG A 148 9.48 -13.33 10.23
N HIS A 149 9.46 -13.07 11.54
CA HIS A 149 8.28 -13.22 12.38
C HIS A 149 7.09 -12.38 11.88
N ASN A 150 7.37 -11.14 11.46
CA ASN A 150 6.36 -10.25 10.90
C ASN A 150 5.81 -10.75 9.56
N ILE A 151 6.68 -11.20 8.65
CA ILE A 151 6.26 -11.79 7.37
C ILE A 151 5.41 -13.04 7.60
N TYR A 152 5.80 -13.91 8.53
CA TYR A 152 5.12 -15.20 8.75
C TYR A 152 3.68 -15.05 9.22
N ARG A 153 3.34 -13.93 9.89
CA ARG A 153 1.97 -13.59 10.30
C ARG A 153 1.10 -13.09 9.15
N LEU A 154 1.71 -12.47 8.15
CA LEU A 154 1.01 -11.82 7.05
C LEU A 154 0.89 -12.74 5.83
N VAL A 155 1.91 -13.57 5.60
CA VAL A 155 2.07 -14.37 4.38
C VAL A 155 2.20 -15.86 4.75
N PRO A 156 1.35 -16.73 4.20
CA PRO A 156 1.38 -18.16 4.49
C PRO A 156 2.63 -18.83 3.91
N GLU A 157 2.93 -20.02 4.39
CA GLU A 157 3.98 -20.85 3.83
C GLU A 157 3.50 -21.49 2.53
N MET A 158 3.94 -20.94 1.41
CA MET A 158 3.66 -21.48 0.09
C MET A 158 4.68 -21.00 -0.92
N ARG A 159 4.54 -21.50 -2.13
CA ARG A 159 5.27 -21.10 -3.32
C ARG A 159 4.56 -19.96 -4.02
N ILE A 160 5.29 -18.96 -4.52
CA ILE A 160 4.70 -17.79 -5.21
C ILE A 160 3.90 -18.19 -6.46
N GLU A 161 4.27 -19.28 -7.11
CA GLU A 161 3.60 -19.80 -8.30
C GLU A 161 2.18 -20.34 -7.99
N ARG A 162 1.87 -20.56 -6.69
CA ARG A 162 0.58 -21.07 -6.22
C ARG A 162 -0.37 -19.98 -5.74
N THR A 163 0.00 -18.71 -5.84
CA THR A 163 -0.89 -17.61 -5.47
C THR A 163 -2.09 -17.55 -6.42
N LYS A 164 -3.24 -17.08 -5.91
CA LYS A 164 -4.48 -16.95 -6.71
C LYS A 164 -4.39 -15.87 -7.77
N ILE A 165 -3.48 -14.91 -7.59
CA ILE A 165 -3.15 -13.84 -8.54
C ILE A 165 -1.64 -13.90 -8.75
N HIS A 166 -1.18 -13.82 -10.01
CA HIS A 166 0.25 -13.78 -10.29
C HIS A 166 0.89 -12.57 -9.63
N LEU A 167 1.97 -12.78 -8.89
CA LEU A 167 2.72 -11.74 -8.20
C LEU A 167 4.14 -11.67 -8.75
N VAL A 168 4.63 -10.46 -8.96
CA VAL A 168 6.00 -10.16 -9.36
C VAL A 168 6.60 -9.17 -8.36
N PRO A 169 7.22 -9.65 -7.27
CA PRO A 169 8.01 -8.83 -6.40
C PRO A 169 9.25 -8.33 -7.14
N VAL A 170 9.59 -7.08 -6.92
CA VAL A 170 10.73 -6.40 -7.54
C VAL A 170 11.72 -6.04 -6.43
N ALA A 171 12.96 -6.47 -6.63
CA ALA A 171 14.09 -6.20 -5.76
C ALA A 171 15.25 -5.61 -6.56
N THR A 172 16.31 -5.24 -5.85
CA THR A 172 17.55 -4.72 -6.44
C THR A 172 18.70 -5.59 -5.97
N ASP A 173 19.50 -6.07 -6.91
CA ASP A 173 20.79 -6.68 -6.60
C ASP A 173 21.72 -5.57 -6.08
N LEU A 174 22.27 -5.75 -4.88
CA LEU A 174 23.07 -4.70 -4.24
C LEU A 174 24.52 -4.65 -4.76
N ASP A 175 24.99 -5.71 -5.41
CA ASP A 175 26.34 -5.77 -5.98
C ASP A 175 26.36 -5.15 -7.38
N SER A 176 25.37 -5.47 -8.22
CA SER A 176 25.28 -4.96 -9.59
C SER A 176 24.42 -3.69 -9.74
N GLY A 177 23.49 -3.45 -8.81
CA GLY A 177 22.48 -2.40 -8.91
C GLY A 177 21.33 -2.73 -9.87
N GLU A 178 21.29 -3.94 -10.44
CA GLU A 178 20.27 -4.34 -11.40
C GLU A 178 18.94 -4.71 -10.75
N GLU A 179 17.86 -4.58 -11.52
CA GLU A 179 16.53 -5.02 -11.12
C GLU A 179 16.45 -6.55 -11.10
N VAL A 180 15.89 -7.11 -10.03
CA VAL A 180 15.64 -8.54 -9.89
C VAL A 180 14.14 -8.79 -9.73
N LEU A 181 13.57 -9.56 -10.65
CA LEU A 181 12.17 -9.98 -10.62
C LEU A 181 12.04 -11.36 -9.97
N LEU A 182 11.33 -11.45 -8.85
CA LEU A 182 11.28 -12.66 -8.04
C LEU A 182 10.02 -13.49 -8.33
N THR A 183 9.96 -14.13 -9.50
CA THR A 183 8.75 -14.83 -9.98
C THR A 183 8.61 -16.28 -9.51
N THR A 184 9.62 -16.84 -8.84
CA THR A 184 9.64 -18.25 -8.41
C THR A 184 10.24 -18.43 -7.03
N GLY A 185 9.78 -19.45 -6.29
CA GLY A 185 10.35 -19.83 -4.99
C GLY A 185 9.39 -19.66 -3.80
N PRO A 186 9.88 -19.80 -2.56
CA PRO A 186 9.06 -19.65 -1.36
C PRO A 186 8.55 -18.21 -1.22
N LEU A 187 7.24 -18.05 -1.12
CA LEU A 187 6.58 -16.74 -1.10
C LEU A 187 7.12 -15.82 0.00
N ARG A 188 7.45 -16.38 1.17
CA ARG A 188 8.03 -15.64 2.31
C ARG A 188 9.47 -15.16 2.10
N GLN A 189 10.19 -15.69 1.11
CA GLN A 189 11.56 -15.29 0.80
C GLN A 189 11.62 -14.22 -0.30
N VAL A 190 10.60 -14.18 -1.15
CA VAL A 190 10.57 -13.30 -2.32
C VAL A 190 9.88 -11.95 -2.04
N VAL A 191 9.44 -11.68 -0.81
CA VAL A 191 8.76 -10.43 -0.40
C VAL A 191 9.41 -9.75 0.79
#